data_AF-A0A1W1CM06-F1
#
_entry.id   AF-A0A1W1CM06-F1
#
_cell.length_a   1.000
_cell.length_b   1.000
_cell.length_c   1.000
_cell.angle_alpha   90.00
_cell.angle_beta   90.00
_cell.angle_gamma   90.00
#
_symmetry.space_group_name_H-M   'P 1'
#
loop_
_entity.id
_entity.type
_entity.pdbx_description
1 polymer ?
#
loop_
_entity_poly.entity_id
_entity_poly.type
_entity_poly.pdbx_seq_one_letter_code
_entity_poly.pdbx_strand_id
1 'polypeptide(L)'
;MLEDAIKELSGQDKEVTQSIDMKLSIDAYLNEELIEEDRLRLELYRRLSLCESTGEVYEIETEIADRFGKLDTITRQFIDVIVMKVLAREKGISKVSSYGEKVFMEFREEGKERVTLKAESKDDDDIIGVAMGFLRG
;
A
#
# COMPACT_ATOMS: atom_id res chain seq x y z
N MET A 1 -22.90 -2.26 7.99
CA MET A 1 -22.01 -3.42 7.71
C MET A 1 -20.65 -3.14 8.36
N LEU A 2 -19.67 -4.05 8.35
CA LEU A 2 -18.40 -3.92 9.09
C LEU A 2 -17.68 -2.56 8.89
N GLU A 3 -17.90 -1.95 7.73
CA GLU A 3 -17.43 -0.61 7.32
C GLU A 3 -17.98 0.54 8.18
N ASP A 4 -19.20 0.42 8.72
CA ASP A 4 -19.83 1.46 9.54
C ASP A 4 -19.29 1.43 10.99
N ALA A 5 -18.97 0.23 11.51
CA ALA A 5 -18.41 0.06 12.85
C ALA A 5 -16.96 0.56 12.96
N ILE A 6 -16.23 0.60 11.84
CA ILE A 6 -14.87 1.15 11.78
C ILE A 6 -14.91 2.69 11.77
N LYS A 7 -15.93 3.29 11.17
CA LYS A 7 -16.09 4.75 11.12
C LYS A 7 -16.37 5.37 12.49
N GLU A 8 -17.18 4.74 13.33
CA GLU A 8 -17.56 5.29 14.65
C GLU A 8 -16.41 5.29 15.69
N LEU A 9 -15.44 4.38 15.57
CA LEU A 9 -14.30 4.30 16.50
C LEU A 9 -13.16 5.28 16.18
N SER A 10 -13.18 5.93 15.00
CA SER A 10 -12.04 6.73 14.52
C SER A 10 -11.96 8.14 15.09
N GLY A 11 -12.99 8.63 15.79
CA GLY A 11 -12.97 9.97 16.40
C GLY A 11 -12.96 11.08 15.34
N GLN A 12 -13.94 11.98 15.42
CA GLN A 12 -14.10 13.09 14.47
C GLN A 12 -12.88 14.03 14.45
N ASP A 13 -12.60 14.56 13.25
CA ASP A 13 -11.76 15.75 12.96
C ASP A 13 -10.23 15.64 13.09
N LYS A 14 -9.63 14.65 12.43
CA LYS A 14 -8.36 14.88 11.73
C LYS A 14 -8.62 14.71 10.25
N GLU A 15 -8.29 15.74 9.46
CA GLU A 15 -8.39 15.86 8.00
C GLU A 15 -8.72 14.54 7.30
N VAL A 16 -9.85 14.47 6.58
CA VAL A 16 -10.24 13.36 5.69
C VAL A 16 -8.99 12.67 5.19
N THR A 17 -8.62 11.55 5.83
CA THR A 17 -7.33 10.92 5.60
C THR A 17 -7.28 10.68 4.11
N GLN A 18 -6.35 11.38 3.47
CA GLN A 18 -6.34 11.63 2.05
C GLN A 18 -6.30 10.29 1.30
N SER A 19 -7.46 9.72 1.01
CA SER A 19 -7.55 8.34 0.53
C SER A 19 -6.98 8.28 -0.88
N ILE A 20 -6.14 7.28 -1.11
CA ILE A 20 -5.54 7.00 -2.41
C ILE A 20 -6.23 5.78 -2.99
N ASP A 21 -6.72 5.92 -4.22
CA ASP A 21 -7.27 4.81 -4.98
C ASP A 21 -6.11 3.96 -5.53
N MET A 22 -5.86 2.80 -4.92
CA MET A 22 -4.83 1.85 -5.32
C MET A 22 -5.47 0.75 -6.19
N LYS A 23 -5.16 0.73 -7.49
CA LYS A 23 -5.70 -0.23 -8.48
C LYS A 23 -4.58 -0.89 -9.27
N LEU A 24 -3.77 -1.69 -8.58
CA LEU A 24 -2.65 -2.41 -9.17
C LEU A 24 -3.09 -3.83 -9.56
N SER A 25 -2.71 -4.28 -10.74
CA SER A 25 -2.84 -5.67 -11.19
C SER A 25 -1.66 -6.50 -10.68
N ILE A 26 -1.56 -6.67 -9.36
CA ILE A 26 -0.52 -7.46 -8.67
C ILE A 26 -1.15 -8.32 -7.57
N ASP A 27 -0.53 -9.44 -7.24
CA ASP A 27 -0.96 -10.33 -6.16
C ASP A 27 -0.25 -9.94 -4.86
N ALA A 28 -0.97 -9.22 -3.99
CA ALA A 28 -0.39 -8.67 -2.76
C ALA A 28 -1.38 -8.78 -1.58
N TYR A 29 -1.06 -9.64 -0.62
CA TYR A 29 -1.82 -9.84 0.61
C TYR A 29 -0.97 -10.45 1.72
N LEU A 30 -1.42 -10.38 2.97
CA LEU A 30 -0.80 -11.11 4.08
C LEU A 30 -1.11 -12.60 3.94
N ASN A 31 -0.08 -13.41 3.69
CA ASN A 31 -0.20 -14.86 3.49
C ASN A 31 -0.69 -15.58 4.76
N GLU A 32 -1.66 -16.50 4.61
CA GLU A 32 -2.14 -17.36 5.70
C GLU A 32 -1.11 -18.39 6.18
N GLU A 33 -0.24 -18.86 5.30
CA GLU A 33 0.80 -19.82 5.71
C GLU A 33 1.85 -19.16 6.59
N LEU A 34 2.06 -17.85 6.45
CA LEU A 34 2.95 -17.07 7.30
C LEU A 34 2.25 -16.63 8.59
N ILE A 35 1.02 -16.13 8.48
CA ILE A 35 0.22 -15.64 9.60
C ILE A 35 -1.08 -16.46 9.67
N GLU A 36 -1.00 -17.63 10.31
CA GLU A 36 -2.09 -18.62 10.36
C GLU A 36 -3.34 -18.10 11.08
N GLU A 37 -3.16 -17.26 12.12
CA GLU A 37 -4.28 -16.74 12.90
C GLU A 37 -4.98 -15.58 12.19
N ASP A 38 -6.22 -15.79 11.73
CA ASP A 38 -7.07 -14.77 11.09
C ASP A 38 -7.18 -13.48 11.90
N ARG A 39 -7.29 -13.58 13.23
CA ARG A 39 -7.41 -12.41 14.10
C ARG A 39 -6.15 -11.53 14.04
N LEU A 40 -4.97 -12.15 14.06
CA LEU A 40 -3.69 -11.43 13.96
C LEU A 40 -3.54 -10.81 12.57
N ARG A 41 -3.89 -11.55 11.53
CA ARG A 41 -3.84 -11.06 10.15
C ARG A 41 -4.77 -9.85 9.94
N LEU A 42 -6.00 -9.90 10.46
CA LEU A 42 -6.94 -8.77 10.44
C LEU A 42 -6.44 -7.56 11.25
N GLU A 43 -5.79 -7.80 12.39
CA GLU A 43 -5.16 -6.73 13.17
C GLU A 43 -4.02 -6.06 12.39
N LEU A 44 -3.14 -6.85 11.77
CA LEU A 44 -2.04 -6.35 10.93
C LEU A 44 -2.56 -5.54 9.74
N TYR A 45 -3.60 -6.04 9.04
CA TYR A 45 -4.26 -5.27 7.99
C TYR A 45 -4.77 -3.92 8.49
N ARG A 46 -5.41 -3.88 9.67
CA ARG A 46 -5.90 -2.63 10.26
C ARG A 46 -4.76 -1.68 10.58
N ARG A 47 -3.70 -2.18 11.23
CA ARG A 47 -2.53 -1.37 11.62
C ARG A 47 -1.84 -0.78 10.39
N LEU A 48 -1.56 -1.61 9.37
CA LEU A 48 -0.96 -1.17 8.11
C LEU A 48 -1.85 -0.16 7.36
N SER A 49 -3.17 -0.29 7.45
CA SER A 49 -4.10 0.65 6.78
C SER A 49 -4.07 2.07 7.37
N LEU A 50 -3.64 2.18 8.63
CA LEU A 50 -3.56 3.42 9.41
C LEU A 50 -2.17 4.08 9.36
N CYS A 51 -1.17 3.45 8.75
CA CYS A 51 0.18 3.99 8.71
C CYS A 51 0.23 5.37 8.03
N GLU A 52 0.87 6.32 8.73
CA GLU A 52 1.06 7.69 8.27
C GLU A 52 2.45 7.91 7.66
N SER A 53 3.41 7.06 7.99
CA SER A 53 4.79 7.12 7.52
C SER A 53 5.31 5.75 7.04
N THR A 54 6.34 5.76 6.20
CA THR A 54 6.99 4.52 5.75
C THR A 54 7.71 3.82 6.90
N GLY A 55 8.18 4.59 7.90
CA GLY A 55 8.75 4.05 9.14
C GLY A 55 7.78 3.14 9.89
N GLU A 56 6.54 3.57 10.10
CA GLU A 56 5.52 2.74 10.76
C GLU A 56 5.23 1.44 10.01
N VAL A 57 5.27 1.48 8.67
CA VAL A 57 5.09 0.28 7.84
C VAL A 57 6.25 -0.68 8.07
N TYR A 58 7.49 -0.18 8.09
CA TYR A 58 8.69 -0.99 8.32
C TYR A 58 8.80 -1.53 9.75
N GLU A 59 8.27 -0.82 10.74
CA GLU A 59 8.13 -1.35 12.11
C GLU A 59 7.20 -2.56 12.15
N ILE A 60 6.07 -2.50 11.46
CA ILE A 60 5.14 -3.64 11.35
C ILE A 60 5.76 -4.78 10.53
N GLU A 61 6.47 -4.48 9.44
CA GLU A 61 7.21 -5.49 8.67
C GLU A 61 8.23 -6.24 9.55
N THR A 62 8.99 -5.50 10.36
CA THR A 62 9.97 -6.06 11.30
C THR A 62 9.29 -6.93 12.34
N GLU A 63 8.17 -6.47 12.91
CA GLU A 63 7.37 -7.26 13.83
C GLU A 63 6.88 -8.58 13.20
N ILE A 64 6.41 -8.53 11.95
CA ILE A 64 5.98 -9.74 11.22
C ILE A 64 7.17 -10.69 11.08
N ALA A 65 8.32 -10.18 10.66
CA ALA A 65 9.53 -10.97 10.48
C ALA A 65 10.01 -11.63 11.78
N ASP A 66 9.99 -10.90 12.88
CA ASP A 66 10.44 -11.37 14.20
C ASP A 66 9.49 -12.41 14.79
N ARG A 67 8.17 -12.27 14.55
CA ARG A 67 7.15 -13.15 15.14
C ARG A 67 6.83 -14.38 14.32
N PHE A 68 6.83 -14.25 12.99
CA PHE A 68 6.33 -15.27 12.06
C PHE A 68 7.42 -15.78 11.10
N GLY A 69 8.57 -15.11 11.04
CA GLY A 69 9.68 -15.46 10.17
C GLY A 69 9.67 -14.66 8.87
N LYS A 70 10.59 -15.02 7.96
CA LYS A 70 10.84 -14.27 6.73
C LYS A 70 9.57 -14.15 5.89
N LEU A 71 9.26 -12.92 5.45
CA LEU A 71 8.16 -12.64 4.53
C LEU A 71 8.32 -13.43 3.22
N ASP A 72 7.23 -14.07 2.80
CA ASP A 72 7.10 -14.59 1.45
C ASP A 72 6.91 -13.44 0.44
N THR A 73 6.96 -13.78 -0.85
CA THR A 73 6.87 -12.79 -1.94
C THR A 73 5.60 -11.96 -1.87
N ILE A 74 4.45 -12.59 -1.65
CA ILE A 74 3.13 -11.93 -1.71
C ILE A 74 2.95 -11.01 -0.49
N THR A 75 3.40 -11.45 0.69
CA THR A 75 3.41 -10.60 1.89
C THR A 75 4.35 -9.41 1.72
N ARG A 76 5.55 -9.61 1.15
CA ARG A 76 6.49 -8.52 0.88
C ARG A 76 5.92 -7.51 -0.12
N GLN A 77 5.30 -7.99 -1.19
CA GLN A 77 4.62 -7.13 -2.17
C GLN A 77 3.48 -6.35 -1.53
N PHE A 78 2.75 -6.95 -0.59
CA PHE A 78 1.74 -6.22 0.19
C PHE A 78 2.34 -5.08 1.00
N ILE A 79 3.44 -5.33 1.71
CA ILE A 79 4.17 -4.27 2.43
C ILE A 79 4.60 -3.16 1.47
N ASP A 80 5.17 -3.51 0.31
CA ASP A 80 5.59 -2.52 -0.70
C ASP A 80 4.41 -1.68 -1.20
N VAL A 81 3.22 -2.27 -1.40
CA VAL A 81 2.00 -1.53 -1.79
C VAL A 81 1.57 -0.53 -0.71
N ILE A 82 1.67 -0.90 0.57
CA ILE A 82 1.37 0.01 1.68
C ILE A 82 2.39 1.15 1.74
N VAL A 83 3.69 0.86 1.54
CA VAL A 83 4.73 1.89 1.41
C VAL A 83 4.45 2.82 0.23
N MET A 84 4.09 2.28 -0.93
CA MET A 84 3.71 3.07 -2.11
C MET A 84 2.55 4.00 -1.80
N LYS A 85 1.53 3.51 -1.09
CA LYS A 85 0.38 4.33 -0.67
C LYS A 85 0.82 5.49 0.23
N VAL A 86 1.71 5.26 1.19
CA VAL A 86 2.23 6.33 2.04
C VAL A 86 2.99 7.38 1.22
N LEU A 87 3.93 6.95 0.37
CA LEU A 87 4.74 7.87 -0.44
C LEU A 87 3.88 8.64 -1.47
N ALA A 88 2.89 7.98 -2.05
CA ALA A 88 1.95 8.61 -2.97
C ALA A 88 1.16 9.73 -2.27
N ARG A 89 0.78 9.54 -1.00
CA ARG A 89 0.10 10.57 -0.20
C ARG A 89 1.00 11.80 -0.04
N GLU A 90 2.26 11.58 0.33
CA GLU A 90 3.25 12.65 0.53
C GLU A 90 3.48 13.46 -0.76
N LYS A 91 3.42 12.81 -1.93
CA LYS A 91 3.53 13.46 -3.24
C LYS A 91 2.23 14.11 -3.74
N GLY A 92 1.13 14.05 -2.98
CA GLY A 92 -0.16 14.58 -3.39
C GLY A 92 -0.82 13.80 -4.52
N ILE A 93 -0.50 12.51 -4.66
CA ILE A 93 -1.14 11.59 -5.62
C ILE A 93 -2.48 11.13 -5.03
N SER A 94 -3.52 11.13 -5.85
CA SER A 94 -4.87 10.70 -5.48
C SER A 94 -5.17 9.27 -5.95
N LYS A 95 -4.44 8.77 -6.96
CA LYS A 95 -4.64 7.42 -7.50
C LYS A 95 -3.38 6.85 -8.12
N VAL A 96 -3.15 5.56 -7.86
CA VAL A 96 -2.08 4.75 -8.46
C VAL A 96 -2.74 3.52 -9.08
N SER A 97 -2.50 3.26 -10.37
CA SER A 97 -3.07 2.10 -11.04
C SER A 97 -2.09 1.46 -12.03
N SER A 98 -2.24 0.16 -12.33
CA SER A 98 -1.45 -0.51 -13.36
C SER A 98 -2.30 -1.23 -14.39
N TYR A 99 -1.76 -1.36 -15.61
CA TYR A 99 -2.33 -2.15 -16.69
C TYR A 99 -1.24 -2.58 -17.66
N GLY A 100 -1.03 -3.89 -17.79
CA GLY A 100 0.13 -4.43 -18.51
C GLY A 100 1.43 -3.92 -17.87
N GLU A 101 2.39 -3.50 -18.68
CA GLU A 101 3.69 -2.96 -18.25
C GLU A 101 3.62 -1.48 -17.81
N LYS A 102 2.43 -0.90 -17.63
CA LYS A 102 2.28 0.53 -17.35
C LYS A 102 1.75 0.79 -15.95
N VAL A 103 2.35 1.76 -15.27
CA VAL A 103 1.86 2.34 -14.02
C VAL A 103 1.44 3.77 -14.27
N PHE A 104 0.29 4.14 -13.73
CA PHE A 104 -0.31 5.46 -13.88
C PHE A 104 -0.50 6.09 -12.52
N MET A 105 -0.10 7.35 -12.39
CA MET A 105 -0.28 8.15 -11.18
C MET A 105 -1.00 9.44 -11.51
N GLU A 106 -2.11 9.67 -10.82
CA GLU A 106 -2.94 10.86 -10.97
C GLU A 106 -2.75 11.74 -9.73
N PHE A 107 -2.43 13.02 -9.93
CA PHE A 107 -2.27 13.97 -8.84
C PHE A 107 -3.62 14.54 -8.42
N ARG A 108 -3.71 14.94 -7.16
CA ARG A 108 -4.91 15.56 -6.58
C ARG A 108 -5.19 16.95 -7.16
N GLU A 109 -4.13 17.70 -7.46
CA GLU A 109 -4.25 19.06 -7.99
C GLU A 109 -4.68 19.03 -9.46
N GLU A 110 -5.80 19.68 -9.75
CA GLU A 110 -6.28 19.84 -11.12
C GLU A 110 -5.24 20.60 -11.95
N GLY A 111 -4.85 20.02 -13.10
CA GLY A 111 -3.87 20.61 -14.02
C GLY A 111 -2.44 20.06 -13.88
N LYS A 112 -2.15 19.25 -12.85
CA LYS A 112 -0.90 18.46 -12.84
C LYS A 112 -0.99 17.33 -13.87
N GLU A 113 0.11 17.13 -14.61
CA GLU A 113 0.20 16.06 -15.59
C GLU A 113 0.12 14.69 -14.93
N ARG A 114 -0.69 13.80 -15.51
CA ARG A 114 -0.70 12.38 -15.16
C ARG A 114 0.66 11.79 -15.53
N VAL A 115 1.26 11.09 -14.58
CA VAL A 115 2.50 10.36 -14.82
C VAL A 115 2.17 8.97 -15.34
N THR A 116 2.87 8.55 -16.39
CA THR A 116 2.85 7.19 -16.91
C THR A 116 4.27 6.64 -16.89
N LEU A 117 4.46 5.56 -16.15
CA LEU A 117 5.72 4.83 -16.06
C LEU A 117 5.59 3.54 -16.85
N LYS A 118 6.70 3.06 -17.41
CA LYS A 118 6.78 1.78 -18.09
C LYS A 118 7.74 0.86 -17.33
N ALA A 119 7.22 -0.25 -16.83
CA ALA A 119 7.99 -1.34 -16.25
C ALA A 119 8.69 -2.17 -17.34
N GLU A 120 9.70 -2.96 -16.94
CA GLU A 120 10.41 -3.85 -17.87
C GLU A 120 9.53 -5.01 -18.34
N SER A 121 8.69 -5.53 -17.45
CA SER A 121 7.67 -6.53 -17.75
C SER A 121 6.36 -6.22 -17.00
N LYS A 122 5.41 -7.17 -17.06
CA LYS A 122 4.15 -7.13 -16.32
C LYS A 122 4.23 -7.83 -14.96
N ASP A 123 5.40 -8.34 -14.60
CA ASP A 123 5.60 -9.05 -13.34
C ASP A 123 5.49 -8.06 -12.18
N ASP A 124 4.96 -8.53 -11.06
CA ASP A 124 4.55 -7.69 -9.95
C ASP A 124 5.72 -6.89 -9.36
N ASP A 125 6.92 -7.49 -9.29
CA ASP A 125 8.13 -6.85 -8.81
C ASP A 125 8.64 -5.73 -9.74
N ASP A 126 8.50 -5.89 -11.06
CA ASP A 126 8.80 -4.83 -12.03
C ASP A 126 7.81 -3.65 -11.93
N ILE A 127 6.53 -3.96 -11.76
CA ILE A 127 5.46 -2.95 -11.59
C ILE A 127 5.66 -2.17 -10.29
N ILE A 128 5.95 -2.86 -9.18
CA ILE A 128 6.26 -2.24 -7.90
C ILE A 128 7.56 -1.45 -8.00
N GLY A 129 8.60 -2.03 -8.61
CA GLY A 129 9.93 -1.42 -8.74
C GLY A 129 9.89 -0.09 -9.47
N VAL A 130 9.23 -0.02 -10.63
CA VAL A 130 9.12 1.23 -11.40
C VAL A 130 8.33 2.29 -10.64
N ALA A 131 7.24 1.90 -9.96
CA ALA A 131 6.41 2.81 -9.19
C ALA A 131 7.17 3.37 -7.98
N MET A 132 7.88 2.50 -7.25
CA MET A 132 8.71 2.87 -6.12
C MET A 132 9.87 3.78 -6.51
N GLY A 133 10.49 3.55 -7.66
CA GLY A 133 11.54 4.43 -8.20
C GLY A 133 11.05 5.87 -8.37
N PHE A 134 9.85 6.06 -8.92
CA PHE A 134 9.24 7.39 -9.04
C PHE A 134 8.82 7.97 -7.68
N LEU A 135 8.27 7.15 -6.79
CA LEU A 135 7.77 7.59 -5.48
C LEU A 135 8.88 7.99 -4.50
N ARG A 136 10.10 7.45 -4.66
CA ARG A 136 11.25 7.79 -3.82
C ARG A 136 12.15 8.91 -4.36
N GLY A 137 12.09 9.20 -5.66
CA GLY A 137 12.84 10.29 -6.32
C GLY A 137 12.19 11.65 -6.14
#